data_AF-A0A660A4W2-F1
#
_entry.id   AF-A0A660A4W2-F1
#
_cell.length_a   1.000
_cell.length_b   1.000
_cell.length_c   1.000
_cell.angle_alpha   90.00
_cell.angle_beta   90.00
_cell.angle_gamma   90.00
#
_symmetry.space_group_name_H-M   'P 1'
#
loop_
_entity.id
_entity.type
_entity.pdbx_description
1 polymer ?
#
loop_
_entity_poly.entity_id
_entity_poly.type
_entity_poly.pdbx_seq_one_letter_code
_entity_poly.pdbx_strand_id
1 'polypeptide(L)'
;MTTRKSKYWRDRIKKEMDAKEADDISLEQSMKQLHDYHFRNIEKEIESFYQRYADKEKIDLSEARKRASELDISAYQKKAKELIAKAEKLRKEGRTVTKADFTHQENADMAIYNLAMKTNALELLRLNIDLEMQELANGEHKLTKKFLDEGYRKEVEFQAGLLGLSVASQANVKNLADAVINANFKGAKWSDNIWDRQDKLRSIISQSVQSAILKGKNGLTIARDIRREFDVSASYAKRLAITEHARVQMEVGRLSMAENGFAMFDILPEPKACDVCKDIAKHGPYHLDKWRIGENSPPFHPYCRCAVVGLDKKQEEKVNDKSEKFENITPNLMPLFSKFASKITDLQRKIVYSADLADTGYIRTPHAFDINNTLRNKGYNYLNVDDKLITDTLDSVISINSTPKNIKVYRFDDFELLGSINEQNNNIFDSGNFMDKLNQGGLSYTNDGYTSASYDVKKNVMGYRPIKTEIKVPKGSHVYLTDNEEESEIILPRGTKYDIINAKINEYEEIEITMEIRKE
;
A
#
# COMPACT_ATOMS: atom_id res chain seq x y z
N MET A 1 2.24 -0.86 -26.43
CA MET A 1 3.14 -1.88 -27.02
C MET A 1 2.36 -2.73 -28.02
N THR A 2 2.90 -2.99 -29.22
CA THR A 2 2.24 -3.71 -30.31
C THR A 2 2.18 -5.24 -30.09
N THR A 3 1.10 -5.84 -30.57
CA THR A 3 0.46 -7.11 -30.15
C THR A 3 1.28 -8.40 -30.25
N ARG A 4 2.39 -8.46 -31.01
CA ARG A 4 3.20 -9.69 -31.17
C ARG A 4 4.30 -9.88 -30.12
N LYS A 5 4.97 -8.79 -29.68
CA LYS A 5 5.87 -8.81 -28.50
C LYS A 5 5.08 -9.03 -27.19
N SER A 6 3.81 -8.66 -27.18
CA SER A 6 2.95 -8.73 -26.00
C SER A 6 2.59 -10.15 -25.56
N LYS A 7 2.43 -11.12 -26.48
CA LYS A 7 2.11 -12.51 -26.10
C LYS A 7 3.31 -13.23 -25.44
N TYR A 8 4.50 -13.14 -26.03
CA TYR A 8 5.72 -13.76 -25.49
C TYR A 8 6.00 -13.30 -24.05
N TRP A 9 5.94 -11.98 -23.78
CA TRP A 9 6.15 -11.46 -22.44
C TRP A 9 5.06 -11.89 -21.47
N ARG A 10 3.78 -11.87 -21.88
CA ARG A 10 2.68 -12.40 -21.04
C ARG A 10 2.86 -13.88 -20.70
N ASP A 11 3.23 -14.71 -21.66
CA ASP A 11 3.45 -16.14 -21.45
C ASP A 11 4.66 -16.38 -20.54
N ARG A 12 5.72 -15.57 -20.67
CA ARG A 12 6.90 -15.62 -19.80
C ARG A 12 6.59 -15.19 -18.36
N ILE A 13 5.87 -14.07 -18.18
CA ILE A 13 5.42 -13.58 -16.86
C ILE A 13 4.51 -14.63 -16.20
N LYS A 14 3.59 -15.22 -16.96
CA LYS A 14 2.72 -16.29 -16.46
C LYS A 14 3.54 -17.50 -16.00
N LYS A 15 4.50 -17.95 -16.80
CA LYS A 15 5.39 -19.07 -16.43
C LYS A 15 6.18 -18.79 -15.16
N GLU A 16 6.65 -17.55 -14.98
CA GLU A 16 7.34 -17.14 -13.76
C GLU A 16 6.39 -17.18 -12.54
N MET A 17 5.17 -16.66 -12.69
CA MET A 17 4.16 -16.68 -11.63
C MET A 17 3.74 -18.12 -11.25
N ASP A 18 3.61 -19.01 -12.24
CA ASP A 18 3.33 -20.43 -12.01
C ASP A 18 4.50 -21.12 -11.27
N ALA A 19 5.75 -20.75 -11.58
CA ALA A 19 6.94 -21.25 -10.88
C ALA A 19 6.98 -20.75 -9.42
N LYS A 20 6.62 -19.48 -9.16
CA LYS A 20 6.48 -18.93 -7.80
C LYS A 20 5.39 -19.68 -7.01
N GLU A 21 4.24 -20.00 -7.63
CA GLU A 21 3.19 -20.81 -6.99
C GLU A 21 3.72 -22.22 -6.63
N ALA A 22 4.53 -22.85 -7.49
CA ALA A 22 5.14 -24.15 -7.21
C ALA A 22 6.17 -24.10 -6.07
N ASP A 23 7.00 -23.05 -6.03
CA ASP A 23 7.97 -22.82 -4.95
C ASP A 23 7.25 -22.63 -3.60
N ASP A 24 6.16 -21.87 -3.55
CA ASP A 24 5.33 -21.69 -2.36
C ASP A 24 4.74 -23.02 -1.85
N ILE A 25 4.28 -23.88 -2.75
CA ILE A 25 3.75 -25.22 -2.42
C ILE A 25 4.86 -26.11 -1.85
N SER A 26 6.05 -26.07 -2.44
CA SER A 26 7.22 -26.81 -1.96
C SER A 26 7.63 -26.35 -0.55
N LEU A 27 7.64 -25.04 -0.31
CA LEU A 27 7.90 -24.46 1.01
C LEU A 27 6.84 -24.89 2.03
N GLU A 28 5.56 -24.86 1.66
CA GLU A 28 4.47 -25.33 2.51
C GLU A 28 4.66 -26.78 2.95
N GLN A 29 4.98 -27.67 2.00
CA GLN A 29 5.25 -29.07 2.30
C GLN A 29 6.45 -29.23 3.24
N SER A 30 7.53 -28.48 2.99
CA SER A 30 8.75 -28.52 3.80
C SER A 30 8.50 -28.02 5.23
N MET A 31 7.78 -26.90 5.38
CA MET A 31 7.41 -26.33 6.69
C MET A 31 6.50 -27.27 7.47
N LYS A 32 5.52 -27.90 6.79
CA LYS A 32 4.63 -28.88 7.41
C LYS A 32 5.40 -30.11 7.88
N GLN A 33 6.29 -30.65 7.04
CA GLN A 33 7.11 -31.80 7.40
C GLN A 33 8.03 -31.51 8.59
N LEU A 34 8.62 -30.32 8.65
CA LEU A 34 9.44 -29.87 9.77
C LEU A 34 8.64 -29.82 11.08
N HIS A 35 7.45 -29.20 11.06
CA HIS A 35 6.56 -29.16 12.23
C HIS A 35 6.10 -30.55 12.65
N ASP A 36 5.72 -31.40 11.69
CA ASP A 36 5.29 -32.78 11.95
C ASP A 36 6.42 -33.62 12.54
N TYR A 37 7.67 -33.38 12.14
CA TYR A 37 8.84 -34.05 12.68
C TYR A 37 9.04 -33.68 14.15
N HIS A 38 9.16 -32.39 14.48
CA HIS A 38 9.38 -31.95 15.87
C HIS A 38 8.18 -32.24 16.77
N PHE A 39 6.95 -32.13 16.26
CA PHE A 39 5.78 -32.57 17.01
C PHE A 39 5.89 -34.06 17.39
N ARG A 40 6.25 -34.94 16.45
CA ARG A 40 6.35 -36.39 16.73
C ARG A 40 7.44 -36.70 17.74
N ASN A 41 8.53 -35.92 17.77
CA ASN A 41 9.56 -36.06 18.78
C ASN A 41 9.04 -35.62 20.16
N ILE A 42 8.36 -34.48 20.25
CA ILE A 42 7.72 -34.02 21.49
C ILE A 42 6.68 -35.03 21.99
N GLU A 43 5.86 -35.58 21.09
CA GLU A 43 4.89 -36.63 21.41
C GLU A 43 5.59 -37.87 21.98
N LYS A 44 6.68 -38.33 21.36
CA LYS A 44 7.50 -39.44 21.88
C LYS A 44 8.12 -39.15 23.24
N GLU A 45 8.56 -37.92 23.50
CA GLU A 45 9.10 -37.52 24.80
C GLU A 45 8.02 -37.55 25.90
N ILE A 46 6.82 -37.07 25.58
CA ILE A 46 5.66 -37.14 26.47
C ILE A 46 5.27 -38.60 26.74
N GLU A 47 5.22 -39.44 25.70
CA GLU A 47 4.92 -40.87 25.85
C GLU A 47 6.00 -41.61 26.64
N SER A 48 7.28 -41.30 26.40
CA SER A 48 8.40 -41.88 27.16
C SER A 48 8.37 -41.47 28.62
N PHE A 49 7.88 -40.27 28.93
CA PHE A 49 7.63 -39.84 30.31
C PHE A 49 6.59 -40.73 30.99
N TYR A 50 5.46 -41.02 30.33
CA TYR A 50 4.44 -41.94 30.85
C TYR A 50 4.92 -43.39 30.93
N GLN A 51 5.71 -43.86 29.95
CA GLN A 51 6.25 -45.21 29.96
C GLN A 51 7.22 -45.43 31.13
N ARG A 52 8.13 -44.48 31.38
CA ARG A 52 9.03 -44.53 32.56
C ARG A 52 8.27 -44.58 33.88
N TYR A 53 7.11 -43.92 33.95
CA TYR A 53 6.23 -44.01 35.11
C TYR A 53 5.59 -45.40 35.22
N ALA A 54 5.07 -45.93 34.11
CA ALA A 54 4.46 -47.26 34.05
C ALA A 54 5.44 -48.36 34.50
N ASP A 55 6.66 -48.35 33.96
CA ASP A 55 7.71 -49.33 34.26
C ASP A 55 8.10 -49.32 35.74
N LYS A 56 8.26 -48.12 36.30
CA LYS A 56 8.66 -47.94 37.71
C LYS A 56 7.59 -48.44 38.68
N GLU A 57 6.33 -48.17 38.39
CA GLU A 57 5.20 -48.61 39.24
C GLU A 57 4.71 -50.03 38.89
N LYS A 58 5.30 -50.67 37.87
CA LYS A 58 4.92 -51.99 37.36
C LYS A 58 3.43 -52.07 37.00
N ILE A 59 2.93 -51.02 36.35
CA ILE A 59 1.57 -50.92 35.86
C ILE A 59 1.57 -50.84 34.33
N ASP A 60 0.43 -51.16 33.73
CA ASP A 60 0.26 -50.99 32.28
C ASP A 60 0.28 -49.50 31.88
N LEU A 61 0.70 -49.19 30.65
CA LEU A 61 0.73 -47.81 30.16
C LEU A 61 -0.67 -47.16 30.17
N SER A 62 -1.73 -47.93 29.88
CA SER A 62 -3.11 -47.43 29.97
C SER A 62 -3.51 -47.08 31.40
N GLU A 63 -3.07 -47.88 32.37
CA GLU A 63 -3.28 -47.65 33.79
C GLU A 63 -2.43 -46.47 34.30
N ALA A 64 -1.20 -46.31 33.80
CA ALA A 64 -0.35 -45.15 34.08
C ALA A 64 -0.99 -43.85 33.57
N ARG A 65 -1.57 -43.87 32.35
CA ARG A 65 -2.33 -42.76 31.78
C ARG A 65 -3.60 -42.47 32.59
N LYS A 66 -4.32 -43.49 33.02
CA LYS A 66 -5.56 -43.36 33.80
C LYS A 66 -5.29 -42.79 35.19
N ARG A 67 -4.30 -43.31 35.90
CA ARG A 67 -3.87 -42.78 37.21
C ARG A 67 -3.36 -41.36 37.11
N ALA A 68 -2.57 -41.05 36.08
CA ALA A 68 -2.23 -39.68 35.78
C ALA A 68 -3.51 -38.85 35.58
N SER A 69 -4.52 -39.36 34.87
CA SER A 69 -5.74 -38.61 34.56
C SER A 69 -6.71 -38.33 35.72
N GLU A 70 -6.69 -39.19 36.75
CA GLU A 70 -7.59 -39.13 37.91
C GLU A 70 -6.97 -38.38 39.10
N LEU A 71 -5.71 -37.93 38.96
CA LEU A 71 -4.97 -37.27 40.01
C LEU A 71 -5.35 -35.79 40.13
N ASP A 72 -6.15 -35.47 41.14
CA ASP A 72 -6.24 -34.11 41.67
C ASP A 72 -4.98 -33.77 42.48
N ILE A 73 -3.94 -33.32 41.77
CA ILE A 73 -2.63 -33.00 42.34
C ILE A 73 -2.72 -31.92 43.42
N SER A 74 -3.77 -31.10 43.45
CA SER A 74 -3.95 -30.09 44.50
C SER A 74 -4.28 -30.73 45.87
N ALA A 75 -5.16 -31.73 45.88
CA ALA A 75 -5.49 -32.51 47.07
C ALA A 75 -4.30 -33.39 47.51
N TYR A 76 -3.60 -33.99 46.54
CA TYR A 76 -2.41 -34.81 46.79
C TYR A 76 -1.19 -34.00 47.24
N GLN A 77 -0.97 -32.78 46.73
CA GLN A 77 0.09 -31.88 47.19
C GLN A 77 -0.11 -31.48 48.65
N LYS A 78 -1.34 -31.13 49.05
CA LYS A 78 -1.65 -30.80 50.44
C LYS A 78 -1.39 -32.00 51.35
N LYS A 79 -1.94 -33.16 51.00
CA LYS A 79 -1.82 -34.39 51.78
C LYS A 79 -0.37 -34.86 51.89
N ALA A 80 0.40 -34.74 50.82
CA ALA A 80 1.81 -35.11 50.85
C ALA A 80 2.70 -34.10 51.59
N LYS A 81 2.38 -32.79 51.59
CA LYS A 81 3.02 -31.82 52.50
C LYS A 81 2.77 -32.18 53.96
N GLU A 82 1.55 -32.59 54.30
CA GLU A 82 1.20 -33.09 55.65
C GLU A 82 2.00 -34.36 55.99
N LEU A 83 2.15 -35.29 55.06
CA LEU A 83 2.94 -36.50 55.25
C LEU A 83 4.46 -36.24 55.34
N ILE A 84 4.99 -35.27 54.60
CA ILE A 84 6.39 -34.81 54.73
C ILE A 84 6.61 -34.16 56.09
N ALA A 85 5.69 -33.30 56.54
CA ALA A 85 5.77 -32.70 57.88
C ALA A 85 5.72 -33.76 58.99
N LYS A 86 4.89 -34.80 58.83
CA LYS A 86 4.85 -35.98 59.72
C LYS A 86 6.20 -36.73 59.71
N ALA A 87 6.79 -36.96 58.53
CA ALA A 87 8.11 -37.57 58.39
C ALA A 87 9.22 -36.72 59.04
N GLU A 88 9.22 -35.41 58.85
CA GLU A 88 10.19 -34.49 59.45
C GLU A 88 10.09 -34.43 60.98
N LYS A 89 8.86 -34.51 61.53
CA LYS A 89 8.66 -34.60 62.97
C LYS A 89 9.28 -35.87 63.55
N LEU A 90 9.04 -37.02 62.92
CA LEU A 90 9.64 -38.31 63.32
C LEU A 90 11.17 -38.28 63.23
N ARG A 91 11.74 -37.61 62.20
CA ARG A 91 13.20 -37.42 62.10
C ARG A 91 13.75 -36.52 63.21
N LYS A 92 13.04 -35.46 63.59
CA LYS A 92 13.42 -34.57 64.71
C LYS A 92 13.39 -35.30 66.06
N GLU A 93 12.57 -36.33 66.19
CA GLU A 93 12.52 -37.23 67.35
C GLU A 93 13.63 -38.30 67.33
N GLY A 94 14.56 -38.25 66.38
CA GLY A 94 15.69 -39.18 66.27
C GLY A 94 15.34 -40.54 65.67
N ARG A 95 14.14 -40.72 65.09
CA ARG A 95 13.71 -41.98 64.46
C ARG A 95 14.05 -42.00 62.97
N THR A 96 14.52 -43.15 62.49
CA THR A 96 14.70 -43.43 61.06
C THR A 96 13.33 -43.70 60.43
N VAL A 97 12.91 -42.84 59.51
CA VAL A 97 11.61 -42.96 58.84
C VAL A 97 11.68 -43.99 57.70
N THR A 98 10.79 -44.96 57.73
CA THR A 98 10.66 -46.05 56.75
C THR A 98 9.23 -46.16 56.22
N LYS A 99 9.00 -47.01 55.22
CA LYS A 99 7.65 -47.28 54.68
C LYS A 99 6.68 -47.83 55.73
N ALA A 100 7.18 -48.47 56.80
CA ALA A 100 6.36 -49.03 57.87
C ALA A 100 5.69 -47.94 58.75
N ASP A 101 6.20 -46.71 58.72
CA ASP A 101 5.68 -45.58 59.50
C ASP A 101 4.43 -44.92 58.87
N PHE A 102 4.01 -45.42 57.70
CA PHE A 102 2.88 -44.92 56.93
C PHE A 102 1.98 -46.08 56.49
N THR A 103 0.68 -45.81 56.39
CA THR A 103 -0.29 -46.76 55.82
C THR A 103 0.00 -47.04 54.34
N HIS A 104 -0.60 -48.11 53.80
CA HIS A 104 -0.46 -48.43 52.38
C HIS A 104 -0.93 -47.28 51.48
N GLN A 105 -2.05 -46.64 51.83
CA GLN A 105 -2.59 -45.48 51.13
C GLN A 105 -1.67 -44.26 51.25
N GLU A 106 -1.14 -43.96 52.44
CA GLU A 106 -0.20 -42.84 52.63
C GLU A 106 1.12 -43.04 51.87
N ASN A 107 1.62 -44.28 51.80
CA ASN A 107 2.78 -44.61 50.98
C ASN A 107 2.49 -44.46 49.49
N ALA A 108 1.29 -44.82 49.03
CA ALA A 108 0.86 -44.61 47.65
C ALA A 108 0.70 -43.11 47.33
N ASP A 109 0.05 -42.35 48.21
CA ASP A 109 -0.12 -40.90 48.10
C ASP A 109 1.25 -40.18 48.07
N MET A 110 2.19 -40.62 48.92
CA MET A 110 3.56 -40.09 48.97
C MET A 110 4.40 -40.52 47.75
N ALA A 111 4.20 -41.72 47.20
CA ALA A 111 4.86 -42.17 45.97
C ALA A 111 4.38 -41.37 44.75
N ILE A 112 3.08 -41.08 44.68
CA ILE A 112 2.49 -40.23 43.64
C ILE A 112 2.96 -38.78 43.76
N TYR A 113 3.04 -38.23 44.98
CA TYR A 113 3.64 -36.92 45.19
C TYR A 113 5.12 -36.88 44.84
N ASN A 114 5.90 -37.90 45.23
CA ASN A 114 7.32 -38.00 44.86
C ASN A 114 7.54 -38.18 43.35
N LEU A 115 6.58 -38.76 42.64
CA LEU A 115 6.56 -38.79 41.18
C LEU A 115 6.24 -37.40 40.61
N ALA A 116 5.23 -36.72 41.14
CA ALA A 116 4.85 -35.36 40.75
C ALA A 116 5.94 -34.32 41.08
N MET A 117 6.80 -34.59 42.07
CA MET A 117 7.83 -33.68 42.59
C MET A 117 9.28 -34.12 42.35
N LYS A 118 9.55 -35.21 41.61
CA LYS A 118 10.91 -35.41 41.06
C LYS A 118 11.12 -34.40 39.94
N THR A 119 11.48 -33.18 40.35
CA THR A 119 12.01 -32.07 39.58
C THR A 119 12.80 -32.58 38.37
N ASN A 120 13.73 -33.50 38.54
CA ASN A 120 14.58 -34.01 37.47
C ASN A 120 13.86 -34.65 36.27
N ALA A 121 12.72 -35.34 36.43
CA ALA A 121 12.05 -36.02 35.30
C ALA A 121 11.14 -35.08 34.51
N LEU A 122 10.40 -34.21 35.22
CA LEU A 122 9.58 -33.17 34.60
C LEU A 122 10.46 -32.07 33.98
N GLU A 123 11.53 -31.70 34.66
CA GLU A 123 12.53 -30.75 34.16
C GLU A 123 13.27 -31.33 32.96
N LEU A 124 13.64 -32.62 32.96
CA LEU A 124 14.19 -33.28 31.77
C LEU A 124 13.20 -33.30 30.60
N LEU A 125 11.93 -33.62 30.84
CA LEU A 125 10.89 -33.54 29.79
C LEU A 125 10.77 -32.13 29.22
N ARG A 126 10.76 -31.11 30.08
CA ARG A 126 10.72 -29.70 29.64
C ARG A 126 11.95 -29.31 28.83
N LEU A 127 13.14 -29.71 29.27
CA LEU A 127 14.39 -29.45 28.55
C LEU A 127 14.41 -30.14 27.18
N ASN A 128 13.92 -31.38 27.10
CA ASN A 128 13.83 -32.11 25.83
C ASN A 128 12.81 -31.45 24.88
N ILE A 129 11.65 -31.03 25.39
CA ILE A 129 10.65 -30.29 24.60
C ILE A 129 11.22 -28.94 24.16
N ASP A 130 11.87 -28.21 25.06
CA ASP A 130 12.51 -26.93 24.74
C ASP A 130 13.60 -27.09 23.68
N LEU A 131 14.37 -28.18 23.71
CA LEU A 131 15.37 -28.51 22.69
C LEU A 131 14.71 -28.74 21.32
N GLU A 132 13.65 -29.55 21.26
CA GLU A 132 12.90 -29.79 20.02
C GLU A 132 12.28 -28.50 19.47
N MET A 133 11.81 -27.61 20.36
CA MET A 133 11.28 -26.30 19.99
C MET A 133 12.37 -25.36 19.43
N GLN A 134 13.59 -25.40 19.98
CA GLN A 134 14.73 -24.65 19.47
C GLN A 134 15.19 -25.18 18.10
N GLU A 135 15.22 -26.50 17.92
CA GLU A 135 15.53 -27.12 16.63
C GLU A 135 14.48 -26.80 15.57
N LEU A 136 13.19 -26.78 15.94
CA LEU A 136 12.11 -26.30 15.06
C LEU A 136 12.35 -24.85 14.62
N ALA A 137 12.62 -23.94 15.56
CA ALA A 137 12.88 -22.54 15.27
C ALA A 137 14.09 -22.35 14.32
N ASN A 138 15.19 -23.08 14.59
CA ASN A 138 16.37 -23.13 13.74
C ASN A 138 16.05 -23.66 12.32
N GLY A 139 15.23 -24.72 12.24
CA GLY A 139 14.80 -25.32 10.98
C GLY A 139 13.99 -24.34 10.14
N GLU A 140 13.02 -23.65 10.75
CA GLU A 140 12.23 -22.62 10.07
C GLU A 140 13.10 -21.47 9.59
N HIS A 141 14.00 -20.97 10.44
CA HIS A 141 14.93 -19.90 10.07
C HIS A 141 15.77 -20.29 8.85
N LYS A 142 16.33 -21.52 8.83
CA LYS A 142 17.13 -22.03 7.70
C LYS A 142 16.28 -22.17 6.43
N LEU A 143 15.08 -22.74 6.52
CA LEU A 143 14.18 -22.91 5.38
C LEU A 143 13.75 -21.55 4.80
N THR A 144 13.35 -20.60 5.66
CA THR A 144 12.97 -19.26 5.24
C THR A 144 14.16 -18.51 4.65
N LYS A 145 15.35 -18.52 5.27
CA LYS A 145 16.53 -17.88 4.71
C LYS A 145 16.86 -18.40 3.32
N LYS A 146 16.89 -19.73 3.15
CA LYS A 146 17.11 -20.38 1.85
C LYS A 146 16.07 -19.93 0.82
N PHE A 147 14.80 -19.88 1.21
CA PHE A 147 13.71 -19.44 0.34
C PHE A 147 13.86 -17.97 -0.09
N LEU A 148 14.23 -17.08 0.83
CA LEU A 148 14.48 -15.67 0.53
C LEU A 148 15.71 -15.47 -0.38
N ASP A 149 16.80 -16.21 -0.13
CA ASP A 149 18.02 -16.17 -0.94
C ASP A 149 17.76 -16.64 -2.38
N GLU A 150 17.01 -17.75 -2.53
CA GLU A 150 16.60 -18.25 -3.85
C GLU A 150 15.66 -17.29 -4.56
N GLY A 151 14.70 -16.70 -3.85
CA GLY A 151 13.79 -15.70 -4.37
C GLY A 151 14.49 -14.44 -4.87
N TYR A 152 15.46 -13.95 -4.09
CA TYR A 152 16.32 -12.82 -4.48
C TYR A 152 17.06 -13.13 -5.78
N ARG A 153 17.74 -14.29 -5.86
CA ARG A 153 18.50 -14.69 -7.06
C ARG A 153 17.59 -14.81 -8.30
N LYS A 154 16.44 -15.49 -8.16
CA LYS A 154 15.48 -15.67 -9.26
C LYS A 154 14.93 -14.33 -9.75
N GLU A 155 14.63 -13.40 -8.84
CA GLU A 155 14.11 -12.08 -9.23
C GLU A 155 15.18 -11.23 -9.93
N VAL A 156 16.45 -11.29 -9.51
CA VAL A 156 17.55 -10.64 -10.24
C VAL A 156 17.64 -11.17 -11.67
N GLU A 157 17.54 -12.49 -11.86
CA GLU A 157 17.54 -13.11 -13.19
C GLU A 157 16.31 -12.72 -14.02
N PHE A 158 15.14 -12.64 -13.38
CA PHE A 158 13.90 -12.22 -14.00
C PHE A 158 13.97 -10.77 -14.50
N GLN A 159 14.40 -9.84 -13.65
CA GLN A 159 14.54 -8.42 -13.99
C GLN A 159 15.63 -8.18 -15.03
N ALA A 160 16.80 -8.82 -14.91
CA ALA A 160 17.83 -8.75 -15.94
C ALA A 160 17.30 -9.25 -17.31
N GLY A 161 16.52 -10.33 -17.28
CA GLY A 161 15.86 -10.88 -18.46
C GLY A 161 14.79 -9.97 -19.07
N LEU A 162 14.04 -9.22 -18.26
CA LEU A 162 13.07 -8.22 -18.71
C LEU A 162 13.75 -7.00 -19.34
N LEU A 163 14.84 -6.53 -18.73
CA LEU A 163 15.55 -5.31 -19.11
C LEU A 163 16.57 -5.52 -20.23
N GLY A 164 16.84 -6.77 -20.61
CA GLY A 164 17.75 -7.12 -21.71
C GLY A 164 19.23 -6.92 -21.36
N LEU A 165 19.58 -6.99 -20.08
CA LEU A 165 20.93 -6.73 -19.55
C LEU A 165 21.66 -8.04 -19.26
N SER A 166 22.98 -8.03 -19.39
CA SER A 166 23.83 -9.08 -18.81
C SER A 166 23.84 -8.90 -17.29
N VAL A 167 23.59 -10.00 -16.55
CA VAL A 167 23.56 -10.01 -15.07
C VAL A 167 24.90 -9.49 -14.56
N ALA A 168 24.94 -8.25 -14.07
CA ALA A 168 26.14 -7.67 -13.49
C ALA A 168 26.66 -8.57 -12.35
N SER A 169 27.98 -8.74 -12.29
CA SER A 169 28.70 -9.81 -11.59
C SER A 169 28.12 -10.20 -10.21
N GLN A 170 27.91 -11.51 -10.01
CA GLN A 170 27.41 -12.15 -8.78
C GLN A 170 28.07 -11.70 -7.45
N ALA A 171 29.24 -11.06 -7.48
CA ALA A 171 29.94 -10.55 -6.31
C ALA A 171 29.24 -9.34 -5.64
N ASN A 172 28.70 -8.39 -6.41
CA ASN A 172 27.94 -7.26 -5.86
C ASN A 172 26.52 -7.68 -5.42
N VAL A 173 25.98 -8.71 -6.07
CA VAL A 173 24.64 -9.28 -5.83
C VAL A 173 24.51 -9.85 -4.41
N LYS A 174 25.55 -10.47 -3.86
CA LYS A 174 25.52 -11.10 -2.53
C LYS A 174 25.61 -10.10 -1.37
N ASN A 175 26.42 -9.04 -1.53
CA ASN A 175 26.54 -7.98 -0.52
C ASN A 175 25.24 -7.17 -0.37
N LEU A 176 24.49 -7.00 -1.46
CA LEU A 176 23.18 -6.35 -1.43
C LEU A 176 22.06 -7.29 -0.98
N ALA A 177 22.18 -8.60 -1.23
CA ALA A 177 21.19 -9.60 -0.85
C ALA A 177 20.90 -9.60 0.67
N ASP A 178 21.93 -9.66 1.50
CA ASP A 178 21.74 -9.67 2.96
C ASP A 178 21.16 -8.35 3.48
N ALA A 179 21.49 -7.22 2.85
CA ALA A 179 20.91 -5.92 3.20
C ALA A 179 19.42 -5.86 2.84
N VAL A 180 19.03 -6.31 1.64
CA VAL A 180 17.64 -6.34 1.17
C VAL A 180 16.80 -7.32 1.98
N ILE A 181 17.34 -8.52 2.25
CA ILE A 181 16.66 -9.58 2.99
C ILE A 181 16.46 -9.17 4.45
N ASN A 182 17.47 -8.59 5.10
CA ASN A 182 17.40 -8.20 6.51
C ASN A 182 16.94 -6.75 6.73
N ALA A 183 16.41 -6.09 5.71
CA ALA A 183 15.81 -4.77 5.82
C ALA A 183 14.61 -4.80 6.79
N ASN A 184 14.42 -3.72 7.53
CA ASN A 184 13.27 -3.58 8.42
C ASN A 184 11.98 -3.50 7.60
N PHE A 185 10.99 -4.31 7.96
CA PHE A 185 9.65 -4.26 7.39
C PHE A 185 8.62 -4.20 8.50
N LYS A 186 7.81 -3.13 8.51
CA LYS A 186 6.79 -2.86 9.54
C LYS A 186 7.32 -2.92 10.98
N GLY A 187 8.57 -2.49 11.19
CA GLY A 187 9.18 -2.39 12.51
C GLY A 187 10.10 -3.54 12.90
N ALA A 188 10.13 -4.66 12.17
CA ALA A 188 10.95 -5.83 12.51
C ALA A 188 11.64 -6.47 11.29
N LYS A 189 12.65 -7.31 11.52
CA LYS A 189 13.20 -8.20 10.49
C LYS A 189 12.38 -9.48 10.42
N TRP A 190 12.45 -10.17 9.29
CA TRP A 190 11.83 -11.48 9.11
C TRP A 190 12.30 -12.51 10.17
N SER A 191 13.58 -12.45 10.55
CA SER A 191 14.18 -13.35 11.56
C SER A 191 13.56 -13.12 12.95
N ASP A 192 13.37 -11.86 13.33
CA ASP A 192 12.84 -11.49 14.64
C ASP A 192 11.40 -12.00 14.80
N ASN A 193 10.60 -11.90 13.72
CA ASN A 193 9.24 -12.44 13.68
C ASN A 193 9.18 -13.97 13.84
N ILE A 194 10.21 -14.70 13.41
CA ILE A 194 10.32 -16.16 13.65
C ILE A 194 10.56 -16.41 15.14
N TRP A 195 11.57 -15.76 15.72
CA TRP A 195 11.92 -15.93 17.12
C TRP A 195 10.79 -15.54 18.07
N ASP A 196 10.15 -14.39 17.85
CA ASP A 196 9.03 -13.92 18.65
C ASP A 196 7.84 -14.90 18.62
N ARG A 197 7.54 -15.48 17.45
CA ARG A 197 6.48 -16.50 17.34
C ARG A 197 6.88 -17.78 18.04
N GLN A 198 8.13 -18.21 17.89
CA GLN A 198 8.63 -19.44 18.49
C GLN A 198 8.70 -19.35 20.01
N ASP A 199 9.05 -18.19 20.56
CA ASP A 199 9.00 -17.94 22.01
C ASP A 199 7.57 -18.02 22.54
N LYS A 200 6.60 -17.47 21.82
CA LYS A 200 5.16 -17.60 22.15
C LYS A 200 4.72 -19.06 22.11
N LEU A 201 5.04 -19.78 21.04
CA LEU A 201 4.69 -21.19 20.90
C LEU A 201 5.32 -22.01 22.02
N ARG A 202 6.62 -21.85 22.29
CA ARG A 202 7.35 -22.51 23.37
C ARG A 202 6.71 -22.24 24.73
N SER A 203 6.31 -21.00 25.00
CA SER A 203 5.58 -20.64 26.23
C SER A 203 4.25 -21.39 26.34
N ILE A 204 3.46 -21.41 25.26
CA ILE A 204 2.17 -22.12 25.21
C ILE A 204 2.37 -23.63 25.42
N ILE A 205 3.35 -24.25 24.76
CA ILE A 205 3.64 -25.67 24.91
C ILE A 205 4.12 -25.98 26.33
N SER A 206 5.07 -25.20 26.86
CA SER A 206 5.60 -25.39 28.23
C SER A 206 4.49 -25.29 29.28
N GLN A 207 3.62 -24.28 29.18
CA GLN A 207 2.45 -24.12 30.05
C GLN A 207 1.44 -25.25 29.87
N SER A 208 1.20 -25.70 28.63
CA SER A 208 0.25 -26.78 28.35
C SER A 208 0.73 -28.11 28.92
N VAL A 209 2.01 -28.45 28.74
CA VAL A 209 2.64 -29.64 29.31
C VAL A 209 2.66 -29.56 30.84
N GLN A 210 3.05 -28.41 31.41
CA GLN A 210 3.02 -28.20 32.86
C GLN A 210 1.61 -28.35 33.43
N SER A 211 0.64 -27.66 32.87
CA SER A 211 -0.76 -27.68 33.31
C SER A 211 -1.34 -29.08 33.18
N ALA A 212 -1.02 -29.78 32.10
CA ALA A 212 -1.51 -31.11 31.88
C ALA A 212 -0.92 -32.16 32.83
N ILE A 213 0.38 -32.08 33.12
CA ILE A 213 1.00 -32.94 34.12
C ILE A 213 0.48 -32.59 35.52
N LEU A 214 0.36 -31.29 35.85
CA LEU A 214 -0.15 -30.82 37.14
C LEU A 214 -1.63 -31.11 37.37
N LYS A 215 -2.45 -31.21 36.32
CA LYS A 215 -3.89 -31.47 36.45
C LYS A 215 -4.25 -32.93 36.21
N GLY A 216 -3.26 -33.76 35.92
CA GLY A 216 -3.52 -35.11 35.52
C GLY A 216 -4.38 -35.15 34.26
N LYS A 217 -3.90 -34.64 33.13
CA LYS A 217 -4.61 -34.80 31.85
C LYS A 217 -4.08 -36.03 31.13
N ASN A 218 -4.98 -36.74 30.44
CA ASN A 218 -4.59 -37.85 29.57
C ASN A 218 -3.62 -37.38 28.48
N GLY A 219 -2.49 -38.08 28.30
CA GLY A 219 -1.46 -37.83 27.28
C GLY A 219 -2.02 -37.60 25.86
N LEU A 220 -3.08 -38.32 25.49
CA LEU A 220 -3.75 -38.15 24.18
C LEU A 220 -4.40 -36.77 24.02
N THR A 221 -4.94 -36.20 25.10
CA THR A 221 -5.55 -34.86 25.07
C THR A 221 -4.45 -33.79 24.93
N ILE A 222 -3.33 -33.99 25.62
CA ILE A 222 -2.16 -33.09 25.56
C ILE A 222 -1.59 -33.09 24.14
N ALA A 223 -1.32 -34.27 23.58
CA ALA A 223 -0.80 -34.40 22.23
C ALA A 223 -1.72 -33.72 21.20
N ARG A 224 -3.04 -33.86 21.34
CA ARG A 224 -4.01 -33.21 20.46
C ARG A 224 -4.01 -31.68 20.60
N ASP A 225 -3.93 -31.16 21.82
CA ASP A 225 -3.92 -29.71 22.06
C ASP A 225 -2.60 -29.09 21.55
N ILE A 226 -1.45 -29.73 21.82
CA ILE A 226 -0.15 -29.35 21.27
C ILE A 226 -0.18 -29.39 19.73
N ARG A 227 -0.78 -30.44 19.14
CA ARG A 227 -0.88 -30.59 17.68
C ARG A 227 -1.56 -29.39 17.05
N ARG A 228 -2.67 -28.93 17.64
CA ARG A 228 -3.41 -27.77 17.15
C ARG A 228 -2.54 -26.51 17.11
N GLU A 229 -1.77 -26.27 18.17
CA GLU A 229 -0.85 -25.12 18.24
C GLU A 229 0.27 -25.22 17.18
N PHE A 230 0.79 -26.43 16.95
CA PHE A 230 1.76 -26.70 15.89
C PHE A 230 1.20 -26.46 14.49
N ASP A 231 -0.03 -26.90 14.21
CA ASP A 231 -0.67 -26.70 12.90
C ASP A 231 -0.93 -25.21 12.62
N VAL A 232 -1.37 -24.47 13.65
CA VAL A 232 -1.52 -23.01 13.58
C VAL A 232 -0.16 -22.35 13.33
N SER A 233 0.86 -22.74 14.09
CA SER A 233 2.24 -22.25 13.93
C SER A 233 2.79 -22.47 12.53
N ALA A 234 2.59 -23.67 11.96
CA ALA A 234 3.03 -24.01 10.60
C ALA A 234 2.37 -23.09 9.55
N SER A 235 1.07 -22.80 9.71
CA SER A 235 0.35 -21.88 8.84
C SER A 235 0.91 -20.45 8.92
N TYR A 236 1.23 -19.98 10.13
CA TYR A 236 1.86 -18.67 10.32
C TYR A 236 3.28 -18.61 9.74
N ALA A 237 4.10 -19.65 9.94
CA ALA A 237 5.45 -19.76 9.40
C ALA A 237 5.45 -19.65 7.87
N LYS A 238 4.57 -20.43 7.22
CA LYS A 238 4.33 -20.37 5.77
C LYS A 238 3.98 -18.94 5.32
N ARG A 239 2.99 -18.32 5.97
CA ARG A 239 2.50 -16.98 5.61
C ARG A 239 3.61 -15.94 5.71
N LEU A 240 4.39 -15.98 6.79
CA LEU A 240 5.52 -15.07 7.01
C LEU A 240 6.55 -15.22 5.90
N ALA A 241 6.99 -16.45 5.64
CA ALA A 241 8.03 -16.72 4.65
C ALA A 241 7.61 -16.29 3.23
N ILE A 242 6.37 -16.57 2.81
CA ILE A 242 5.86 -16.15 1.49
C ILE A 242 5.72 -14.63 1.39
N THR A 243 5.26 -13.97 2.46
CA THR A 243 5.11 -12.51 2.47
C THR A 243 6.46 -11.80 2.39
N GLU A 244 7.44 -12.28 3.16
CA GLU A 244 8.82 -11.75 3.12
C GLU A 244 9.51 -12.03 1.79
N HIS A 245 9.25 -13.20 1.19
CA HIS A 245 9.73 -13.50 -0.15
C HIS A 245 9.19 -12.52 -1.19
N ALA A 246 7.87 -12.27 -1.18
CA ALA A 246 7.27 -11.27 -2.06
C ALA A 246 7.87 -9.88 -1.82
N ARG A 247 8.08 -9.46 -0.56
CA ARG A 247 8.74 -8.19 -0.23
C ARG A 247 10.15 -8.11 -0.80
N VAL A 248 10.96 -9.14 -0.64
CA VAL A 248 12.34 -9.21 -1.16
C VAL A 248 12.34 -9.09 -2.69
N GLN A 249 11.46 -9.80 -3.38
CA GLN A 249 11.33 -9.70 -4.83
C GLN A 249 10.95 -8.29 -5.28
N MET A 250 10.03 -7.64 -4.58
CA MET A 250 9.59 -6.28 -4.92
C MET A 250 10.70 -5.25 -4.71
N GLU A 251 11.51 -5.40 -3.67
CA GLU A 251 12.68 -4.54 -3.47
C GLU A 251 13.76 -4.76 -4.53
N VAL A 252 14.02 -6.01 -4.93
CA VAL A 252 14.93 -6.31 -6.06
C VAL A 252 14.42 -5.68 -7.34
N GLY A 253 13.12 -5.81 -7.64
CA GLY A 253 12.48 -5.15 -8.78
C GLY A 253 12.68 -3.64 -8.74
N ARG A 254 12.42 -3.00 -7.60
CA ARG A 254 12.58 -1.55 -7.40
C ARG A 254 14.01 -1.08 -7.65
N LEU A 255 14.99 -1.76 -7.05
CA LEU A 255 16.41 -1.43 -7.20
C LEU A 255 16.87 -1.63 -8.64
N SER A 256 16.49 -2.74 -9.28
CA SER A 256 16.83 -3.02 -10.67
C SER A 256 16.24 -1.96 -11.61
N MET A 257 14.99 -1.52 -11.39
CA MET A 257 14.38 -0.44 -12.15
C MET A 257 15.11 0.90 -11.94
N ALA A 258 15.45 1.24 -10.70
CA ALA A 258 16.14 2.49 -10.37
C ALA A 258 17.55 2.56 -11.00
N GLU A 259 18.33 1.49 -10.87
CA GLU A 259 19.69 1.38 -11.44
C GLU A 259 19.69 1.51 -12.97
N ASN A 260 18.61 1.09 -13.62
CA ASN A 260 18.46 1.14 -15.07
C ASN A 260 17.73 2.40 -15.57
N GLY A 261 17.51 3.38 -14.70
CA GLY A 261 16.99 4.70 -15.08
C GLY A 261 15.49 4.73 -15.39
N PHE A 262 14.72 3.75 -14.91
CA PHE A 262 13.26 3.79 -14.99
C PHE A 262 12.69 4.74 -13.94
N ALA A 263 11.83 5.66 -14.37
CA ALA A 263 11.11 6.57 -13.47
C ALA A 263 9.71 6.05 -13.11
N MET A 264 9.17 5.13 -13.91
CA MET A 264 7.81 4.60 -13.81
C MET A 264 7.81 3.08 -13.79
N PHE A 265 6.81 2.50 -13.12
CA PHE A 265 6.57 1.06 -13.14
C PHE A 265 5.08 0.75 -13.26
N ASP A 266 4.77 -0.40 -13.85
CA ASP A 266 3.42 -0.96 -13.86
C ASP A 266 3.35 -2.22 -13.00
N ILE A 267 2.16 -2.51 -12.49
CA ILE A 267 1.89 -3.72 -11.72
C ILE A 267 1.35 -4.78 -12.66
N LEU A 268 1.88 -5.98 -12.56
CA LEU A 268 1.39 -7.17 -13.24
C LEU A 268 0.69 -8.06 -12.21
N PRO A 269 -0.66 -8.04 -12.16
CA PRO A 269 -1.40 -8.94 -11.29
C PRO A 269 -1.09 -10.41 -11.63
N GLU A 270 -1.02 -11.26 -10.62
CA GLU A 270 -0.97 -12.72 -10.84
C GLU A 270 -2.23 -13.20 -11.60
N PRO A 271 -2.20 -14.33 -12.32
CA PRO A 271 -3.33 -14.78 -13.14
C PRO A 271 -4.63 -14.97 -12.34
N LYS A 272 -4.50 -15.34 -11.05
CA LYS A 272 -5.59 -15.53 -10.09
C LYS A 272 -5.72 -14.35 -9.12
N ALA A 273 -5.23 -13.16 -9.47
CA ALA A 273 -5.21 -12.01 -8.56
C ALA A 273 -6.59 -11.68 -8.00
N CYS A 274 -6.62 -11.29 -6.72
CA CYS A 274 -7.83 -10.77 -6.09
C CYS A 274 -8.23 -9.41 -6.68
N ASP A 275 -9.47 -8.99 -6.44
CA ASP A 275 -10.00 -7.75 -7.00
C ASP A 275 -9.25 -6.51 -6.50
N VAL A 276 -8.72 -6.53 -5.26
CA VAL A 276 -7.86 -5.47 -4.72
C VAL A 276 -6.61 -5.29 -5.56
N CYS A 277 -5.88 -6.37 -5.85
CA CYS A 277 -4.67 -6.32 -6.67
C CYS A 277 -4.96 -5.86 -8.10
N LYS A 278 -6.09 -6.30 -8.68
CA LYS A 278 -6.51 -5.87 -10.02
C LYS A 278 -6.87 -4.39 -10.04
N ASP A 279 -7.53 -3.90 -9.00
CA ASP A 279 -7.97 -2.51 -8.91
C ASP A 279 -6.78 -1.56 -8.79
N ILE A 280 -5.87 -1.82 -7.85
CA ILE A 280 -4.62 -1.06 -7.72
C ILE A 280 -3.82 -1.10 -9.03
N ALA A 281 -3.71 -2.26 -9.69
CA ALA A 281 -3.00 -2.33 -10.97
C ALA A 281 -3.63 -1.47 -12.09
N LYS A 282 -4.96 -1.27 -12.11
CA LYS A 282 -5.62 -0.41 -13.12
C LYS A 282 -5.24 1.06 -12.99
N HIS A 283 -4.99 1.52 -11.76
CA HIS A 283 -4.60 2.90 -11.46
C HIS A 283 -3.14 3.20 -11.79
N GLY A 284 -2.34 2.16 -12.03
CA GLY A 284 -0.99 2.31 -12.57
C GLY A 284 -0.98 2.91 -13.98
N PRO A 285 0.21 3.23 -14.50
CA PRO A 285 1.50 3.01 -13.85
C PRO A 285 1.82 4.10 -12.82
N TYR A 286 2.77 3.77 -11.94
CA TYR A 286 3.15 4.55 -10.77
C TYR A 286 4.58 5.08 -10.90
N HIS A 287 4.85 6.21 -10.25
CA HIS A 287 6.22 6.72 -10.16
C HIS A 287 7.03 5.91 -9.14
N LEU A 288 8.28 5.61 -9.50
CA LEU A 288 9.21 4.83 -8.69
C LEU A 288 9.64 5.58 -7.41
N ASP A 289 9.68 6.92 -7.44
CA ASP A 289 9.99 7.77 -6.27
C ASP A 289 8.89 7.74 -5.18
N LYS A 290 7.64 7.47 -5.60
CA LYS A 290 6.48 7.28 -4.72
C LYS A 290 6.29 5.83 -4.29
N TRP A 291 7.28 4.95 -4.46
CA TRP A 291 7.15 3.53 -4.10
C TRP A 291 6.79 3.33 -2.61
N ARG A 292 5.65 2.68 -2.37
CA ARG A 292 5.10 2.35 -1.05
C ARG A 292 4.52 0.94 -1.07
N ILE A 293 5.22 0.02 -0.40
CA ILE A 293 4.83 -1.38 -0.29
C ILE A 293 3.49 -1.48 0.43
N GLY A 294 2.53 -2.17 -0.18
CA GLY A 294 1.18 -2.35 0.33
C GLY A 294 0.19 -1.26 -0.09
N GLU A 295 0.65 -0.17 -0.71
CA GLU A 295 -0.20 0.92 -1.22
C GLU A 295 -0.22 0.93 -2.75
N ASN A 296 0.93 1.22 -3.35
CA ASN A 296 1.09 1.28 -4.82
C ASN A 296 2.13 0.30 -5.36
N SER A 297 2.77 -0.49 -4.49
CA SER A 297 3.62 -1.61 -4.89
C SER A 297 3.29 -2.87 -4.07
N PRO A 298 3.38 -4.07 -4.68
CA PRO A 298 3.19 -5.31 -3.94
C PRO A 298 4.28 -5.51 -2.86
N PRO A 299 4.10 -6.46 -1.90
CA PRO A 299 2.89 -7.24 -1.66
C PRO A 299 1.76 -6.43 -0.98
N PHE A 300 0.53 -6.53 -1.51
CA PHE A 300 -0.66 -5.87 -0.96
C PHE A 300 -1.34 -6.66 0.17
N HIS A 301 -1.17 -7.98 0.15
CA HIS A 301 -1.78 -8.90 1.10
C HIS A 301 -0.84 -10.10 1.32
N PRO A 302 -1.06 -10.91 2.37
CA PRO A 302 -0.35 -12.18 2.50
C PRO A 302 -0.56 -13.05 1.26
N TYR A 303 0.48 -13.80 0.85
CA TYR A 303 0.48 -14.64 -0.35
C TYR A 303 0.33 -13.89 -1.70
N CYS A 304 0.59 -12.58 -1.73
CA CYS A 304 0.59 -11.82 -2.98
C CYS A 304 1.75 -12.25 -3.90
N ARG A 305 1.45 -12.57 -5.16
CA ARG A 305 2.45 -12.93 -6.20
C ARG A 305 2.48 -11.97 -7.38
N CYS A 306 1.95 -10.76 -7.19
CA CYS A 306 2.01 -9.73 -8.23
C CYS A 306 3.47 -9.37 -8.52
N ALA A 307 3.75 -9.05 -9.77
CA ALA A 307 5.07 -8.60 -10.23
C ALA A 307 5.03 -7.13 -10.63
N VAL A 308 6.20 -6.52 -10.82
CA VAL A 308 6.35 -5.15 -11.32
C VAL A 308 7.24 -5.13 -12.56
N VAL A 309 7.01 -4.17 -13.45
CA VAL A 309 7.83 -3.94 -14.64
C VAL A 309 8.09 -2.45 -14.84
N GLY A 310 9.33 -2.11 -15.17
CA GLY A 310 9.72 -0.73 -15.50
C GLY A 310 9.13 -0.27 -16.84
N LEU A 311 8.76 1.00 -16.92
CA LEU A 311 8.29 1.64 -18.16
C LEU A 311 9.24 2.79 -18.57
N ASP A 312 9.70 2.76 -19.83
CA ASP A 312 10.60 3.78 -20.40
C ASP A 312 10.02 5.21 -20.42
N LYS A 313 10.89 6.21 -20.53
CA LYS A 313 10.58 7.65 -20.75
C LYS A 313 9.52 7.94 -21.83
N LYS A 314 9.48 7.17 -22.93
CA LYS A 314 8.42 7.31 -23.97
C LYS A 314 7.01 6.92 -23.49
N GLN A 315 6.93 6.14 -22.41
CA GLN A 315 5.67 5.85 -21.71
C GLN A 315 5.44 6.81 -20.55
N GLU A 316 6.48 7.39 -19.95
CA GLU A 316 6.36 8.54 -19.03
C GLU A 316 5.58 9.70 -19.68
N GLU A 317 5.85 9.98 -20.97
CA GLU A 317 5.05 10.91 -21.79
C GLU A 317 3.58 10.46 -21.99
N LYS A 318 3.31 9.16 -22.01
CA LYS A 318 1.94 8.59 -22.07
C LYS A 318 1.25 8.50 -20.71
N VAL A 319 1.99 8.60 -19.61
CA VAL A 319 1.43 8.57 -18.26
C VAL A 319 1.13 9.98 -17.77
N ASN A 320 1.91 10.97 -18.20
CA ASN A 320 1.46 12.36 -18.17
C ASN A 320 0.18 12.57 -19.00
N ASP A 321 -0.12 11.69 -19.97
CA ASP A 321 -1.37 11.65 -20.76
C ASP A 321 -2.53 10.89 -20.05
N LYS A 322 -2.33 10.37 -18.83
CA LYS A 322 -3.39 9.93 -17.91
C LYS A 322 -3.83 11.01 -16.92
N SER A 323 -3.20 12.19 -16.94
CA SER A 323 -3.98 13.40 -16.65
C SER A 323 -5.00 13.56 -17.77
N GLU A 324 -6.24 13.92 -17.47
CA GLU A 324 -7.30 14.17 -18.44
C GLU A 324 -6.73 14.90 -19.68
N LYS A 325 -6.55 14.23 -20.84
CA LYS A 325 -5.86 14.84 -21.98
C LYS A 325 -6.60 16.08 -22.47
N PHE A 326 -6.05 17.25 -22.19
CA PHE A 326 -6.56 18.53 -22.70
C PHE A 326 -6.02 18.76 -24.11
N GLU A 327 -6.92 18.83 -25.10
CA GLU A 327 -6.58 19.05 -26.51
C GLU A 327 -6.90 20.48 -26.98
N ASN A 328 -6.18 20.99 -27.98
CA ASN A 328 -6.54 22.25 -28.62
C ASN A 328 -7.80 22.06 -29.48
N ILE A 329 -8.64 23.09 -29.59
CA ILE A 329 -9.79 23.04 -30.51
C ILE A 329 -9.27 23.16 -31.94
N THR A 330 -9.13 22.02 -32.62
CA THR A 330 -8.74 21.95 -34.02
C THR A 330 -9.94 22.12 -34.95
N PRO A 331 -9.76 22.53 -36.23
CA PRO A 331 -10.87 22.77 -37.16
C PRO A 331 -11.84 21.59 -37.33
N ASN A 332 -11.36 20.35 -37.22
CA ASN A 332 -12.18 19.14 -37.27
C ASN A 332 -13.09 18.96 -36.03
N LEU A 333 -12.77 19.59 -34.90
CA LEU A 333 -13.59 19.57 -33.68
C LEU A 333 -14.58 20.74 -33.65
N MET A 334 -14.40 21.77 -34.48
CA MET A 334 -15.23 22.97 -34.45
C MET A 334 -16.73 22.68 -34.61
N PRO A 335 -17.19 21.80 -35.54
CA PRO A 335 -18.62 21.47 -35.65
C PRO A 335 -19.21 20.87 -34.36
N LEU A 336 -18.40 20.12 -33.60
CA LEU A 336 -18.82 19.58 -32.31
C LEU A 336 -18.93 20.70 -31.28
N PHE A 337 -17.94 21.60 -31.21
CA PHE A 337 -17.97 22.72 -30.27
C PHE A 337 -19.10 23.71 -30.59
N SER A 338 -19.36 24.05 -31.85
CA SER A 338 -20.50 24.89 -32.22
C SER A 338 -21.84 24.28 -31.79
N LYS A 339 -21.95 22.94 -31.73
CA LYS A 339 -23.18 22.29 -31.26
C LYS A 339 -23.38 22.37 -29.75
N PHE A 340 -22.30 22.31 -28.96
CA PHE A 340 -22.36 22.15 -27.50
C PHE A 340 -21.99 23.41 -26.70
N ALA A 341 -21.24 24.32 -27.30
CA ALA A 341 -20.64 25.46 -26.62
C ALA A 341 -21.05 26.83 -27.20
N SER A 342 -21.75 26.91 -28.34
CA SER A 342 -22.09 28.18 -29.00
C SER A 342 -23.61 28.47 -29.13
N LYS A 343 -24.45 27.88 -28.28
CA LYS A 343 -25.91 28.10 -28.32
C LYS A 343 -26.25 29.48 -27.75
N ILE A 344 -26.99 30.28 -28.51
CA ILE A 344 -27.48 31.59 -28.09
C ILE A 344 -28.77 31.90 -28.86
N THR A 345 -29.73 32.56 -28.22
CA THR A 345 -30.93 33.08 -28.91
C THR A 345 -30.66 34.44 -29.54
N ASP A 346 -31.44 34.84 -30.54
CA ASP A 346 -31.28 36.14 -31.21
C ASP A 346 -31.39 37.33 -30.23
N LEU A 347 -32.29 37.24 -29.24
CA LEU A 347 -32.44 38.26 -28.21
C LEU A 347 -31.20 38.36 -27.31
N GLN A 348 -30.70 37.22 -26.82
CA GLN A 348 -29.48 37.20 -26.00
C GLN A 348 -28.27 37.71 -26.79
N ARG A 349 -28.17 37.33 -28.07
CA ARG A 349 -27.12 37.79 -28.96
C ARG A 349 -27.13 39.31 -29.11
N LYS A 350 -28.31 39.91 -29.33
CA LYS A 350 -28.44 41.38 -29.45
C LYS A 350 -27.94 42.12 -28.21
N ILE A 351 -28.20 41.57 -27.02
CA ILE A 351 -27.74 42.15 -25.75
C ILE A 351 -26.22 41.98 -25.59
N VAL A 352 -25.71 40.76 -25.75
CA VAL A 352 -24.30 40.45 -25.44
C VAL A 352 -23.32 41.00 -26.48
N TYR A 353 -23.70 41.05 -27.77
CA TYR A 353 -22.89 41.63 -28.85
C TYR A 353 -23.22 43.10 -29.14
N SER A 354 -24.28 43.64 -28.50
CA SER A 354 -24.73 45.02 -28.69
C SER A 354 -24.91 45.45 -30.15
N ALA A 355 -25.50 44.57 -30.98
CA ALA A 355 -25.82 44.90 -32.37
C ALA A 355 -26.79 46.11 -32.49
N ASP A 356 -27.56 46.39 -31.44
CA ASP A 356 -28.61 47.44 -31.39
C ASP A 356 -28.42 48.46 -30.24
N LEU A 357 -27.37 48.34 -29.39
CA LEU A 357 -27.19 49.10 -28.14
C LEU A 357 -25.96 50.03 -28.14
N ALA A 358 -25.64 50.68 -29.26
CA ALA A 358 -24.55 51.67 -29.36
C ALA A 358 -23.17 51.14 -28.90
N ASP A 359 -22.83 49.91 -29.28
CA ASP A 359 -21.53 49.26 -29.01
C ASP A 359 -21.16 49.06 -27.52
N THR A 360 -22.14 48.87 -26.62
CA THR A 360 -21.90 48.65 -25.18
C THR A 360 -21.88 47.17 -24.74
N GLY A 361 -21.88 46.23 -25.68
CA GLY A 361 -21.99 44.79 -25.41
C GLY A 361 -20.73 44.21 -24.80
N TYR A 362 -20.80 43.00 -24.24
CA TYR A 362 -19.59 42.34 -23.75
C TYR A 362 -18.67 41.87 -24.88
N ILE A 363 -19.21 41.38 -25.99
CA ILE A 363 -18.41 40.77 -27.08
C ILE A 363 -18.17 41.78 -28.19
N ARG A 364 -16.92 41.85 -28.68
CA ARG A 364 -16.44 42.76 -29.76
C ARG A 364 -16.52 44.26 -29.43
N THR A 365 -16.61 44.62 -28.15
CA THR A 365 -16.58 46.02 -27.71
C THR A 365 -15.56 46.23 -26.59
N PRO A 366 -15.05 47.46 -26.37
CA PRO A 366 -14.18 47.75 -25.23
C PRO A 366 -14.91 47.65 -23.88
N HIS A 367 -16.24 47.59 -23.85
CA HIS A 367 -17.05 47.55 -22.62
C HIS A 367 -16.79 46.29 -21.78
N ALA A 368 -16.26 45.22 -22.38
CA ALA A 368 -15.80 44.02 -21.68
C ALA A 368 -14.78 44.34 -20.58
N PHE A 369 -13.91 45.34 -20.81
CA PHE A 369 -12.92 45.78 -19.83
C PHE A 369 -13.58 46.44 -18.63
N ASP A 370 -14.55 47.34 -18.86
CA ASP A 370 -15.24 48.08 -17.79
C ASP A 370 -16.09 47.17 -16.91
N ILE A 371 -16.81 46.23 -17.53
CA ILE A 371 -17.61 45.21 -16.81
C ILE A 371 -16.69 44.35 -15.95
N ASN A 372 -15.62 43.78 -16.52
CA ASN A 372 -14.71 42.92 -15.78
C ASN A 372 -13.94 43.68 -14.69
N ASN A 373 -13.53 44.91 -14.95
CA ASN A 373 -12.87 45.76 -13.97
C ASN A 373 -13.79 46.05 -12.77
N THR A 374 -15.06 46.36 -13.05
CA THR A 374 -16.06 46.58 -12.00
C THR A 374 -16.34 45.29 -11.22
N LEU A 375 -16.50 44.15 -11.90
CA LEU A 375 -16.71 42.85 -11.27
C LEU A 375 -15.56 42.47 -10.32
N ARG A 376 -14.31 42.64 -10.75
CA ARG A 376 -13.12 42.32 -9.94
C ARG A 376 -12.92 43.25 -8.75
N ASN A 377 -13.14 44.55 -8.92
CA ASN A 377 -12.75 45.54 -7.92
C ASN A 377 -13.88 46.04 -7.03
N LYS A 378 -15.14 45.94 -7.48
CA LYS A 378 -16.32 46.49 -6.77
C LYS A 378 -17.43 45.45 -6.60
N GLY A 379 -17.52 44.49 -7.52
CA GLY A 379 -18.54 43.44 -7.53
C GLY A 379 -19.81 43.84 -8.29
N TYR A 380 -20.65 42.82 -8.57
CA TYR A 380 -21.85 42.92 -9.42
C TYR A 380 -22.82 44.05 -9.07
N ASN A 381 -22.99 44.36 -7.78
CA ASN A 381 -23.95 45.37 -7.34
C ASN A 381 -23.63 46.79 -7.87
N TYR A 382 -22.37 47.05 -8.22
CA TYR A 382 -21.88 48.34 -8.74
C TYR A 382 -21.95 48.47 -10.25
N LEU A 383 -22.37 47.43 -10.97
CA LEU A 383 -22.68 47.53 -12.39
C LEU A 383 -23.92 48.42 -12.61
N ASN A 384 -23.92 49.19 -13.70
CA ASN A 384 -25.09 49.95 -14.11
C ASN A 384 -26.20 49.00 -14.61
N VAL A 385 -27.38 49.53 -14.94
CA VAL A 385 -28.54 48.70 -15.32
C VAL A 385 -28.28 47.90 -16.59
N ASP A 386 -27.61 48.50 -17.58
CA ASP A 386 -27.32 47.85 -18.87
C ASP A 386 -26.23 46.78 -18.72
N ASP A 387 -25.18 47.07 -17.94
CA ASP A 387 -24.11 46.11 -17.63
C ASP A 387 -24.62 44.91 -16.84
N LYS A 388 -25.58 45.11 -15.92
CA LYS A 388 -26.26 44.00 -15.23
C LYS A 388 -27.05 43.16 -16.21
N LEU A 389 -27.82 43.78 -17.10
CA LEU A 389 -28.55 43.07 -18.14
C LEU A 389 -27.60 42.25 -19.03
N ILE A 390 -26.49 42.83 -19.46
CA ILE A 390 -25.46 42.15 -20.27
C ILE A 390 -24.87 40.97 -19.49
N THR A 391 -24.48 41.19 -18.24
CA THR A 391 -23.88 40.17 -17.35
C THR A 391 -24.84 39.02 -17.10
N ASP A 392 -26.09 39.30 -16.71
CA ASP A 392 -27.11 38.27 -16.45
C ASP A 392 -27.46 37.47 -17.72
N THR A 393 -27.47 38.16 -18.87
CA THR A 393 -27.70 37.52 -20.16
C THR A 393 -26.53 36.61 -20.53
N LEU A 394 -25.28 37.07 -20.35
CA LEU A 394 -24.09 36.29 -20.64
C LEU A 394 -23.96 35.08 -19.69
N ASP A 395 -24.24 35.25 -18.40
CA ASP A 395 -24.33 34.15 -17.42
C ASP A 395 -25.33 33.08 -17.89
N SER A 396 -26.51 33.51 -18.34
CA SER A 396 -27.57 32.63 -18.86
C SER A 396 -27.16 31.91 -20.15
N VAL A 397 -26.35 32.55 -21.00
CA VAL A 397 -25.80 31.92 -22.21
C VAL A 397 -24.73 30.90 -21.84
N ILE A 398 -23.81 31.22 -20.93
CA ILE A 398 -22.74 30.32 -20.50
C ILE A 398 -23.32 29.09 -19.78
N SER A 399 -24.37 29.26 -18.95
CA SER A 399 -24.95 28.16 -18.17
C SER A 399 -25.56 27.03 -19.01
N ILE A 400 -26.01 27.31 -20.24
CA ILE A 400 -26.61 26.31 -21.14
C ILE A 400 -25.62 25.68 -22.11
N ASN A 401 -24.37 26.14 -22.09
CA ASN A 401 -23.28 25.71 -22.96
C ASN A 401 -22.20 25.02 -22.14
N SER A 402 -21.53 24.02 -22.74
CA SER A 402 -20.51 23.24 -22.03
C SER A 402 -19.49 22.63 -22.98
N THR A 403 -18.28 22.42 -22.52
CA THR A 403 -17.24 21.76 -23.32
C THR A 403 -17.55 20.26 -23.53
N PRO A 404 -17.60 19.75 -24.77
CA PRO A 404 -17.82 18.32 -25.02
C PRO A 404 -16.58 17.46 -24.71
N LYS A 405 -15.42 18.09 -24.47
CA LYS A 405 -14.12 17.46 -24.22
C LYS A 405 -13.23 18.32 -23.33
N ASN A 406 -12.17 17.73 -22.78
CA ASN A 406 -11.10 18.45 -22.09
C ASN A 406 -10.32 19.27 -23.11
N ILE A 407 -10.24 20.58 -22.93
CA ILE A 407 -9.55 21.47 -23.87
C ILE A 407 -8.53 22.38 -23.22
N LYS A 408 -7.63 22.91 -24.04
CA LYS A 408 -6.75 24.02 -23.67
C LYS A 408 -7.23 25.29 -24.34
N VAL A 409 -7.24 26.38 -23.58
CA VAL A 409 -7.48 27.73 -24.08
C VAL A 409 -6.37 28.64 -23.57
N TYR A 410 -6.12 29.73 -24.28
CA TYR A 410 -4.96 30.58 -24.08
C TYR A 410 -5.39 32.02 -23.84
N ARG A 411 -4.78 32.66 -22.85
CA ARG A 411 -4.99 34.07 -22.57
C ARG A 411 -3.64 34.75 -22.38
N PHE A 412 -3.57 36.02 -22.75
CA PHE A 412 -2.39 36.85 -22.53
C PHE A 412 -2.75 37.95 -21.52
N ASP A 413 -2.00 38.01 -20.43
CA ASP A 413 -2.26 38.83 -19.25
C ASP A 413 -1.05 39.73 -18.95
N ASP A 414 -1.32 40.79 -18.19
CA ASP A 414 -0.29 41.67 -17.66
C ASP A 414 0.14 41.22 -16.26
N PHE A 415 1.18 41.84 -15.69
CA PHE A 415 1.69 41.50 -14.35
C PHE A 415 0.67 41.65 -13.21
N GLU A 416 -0.46 42.34 -13.45
CA GLU A 416 -1.59 42.40 -12.51
C GLU A 416 -2.14 41.01 -12.13
N LEU A 417 -2.04 40.03 -13.04
CA LEU A 417 -2.42 38.65 -12.75
C LEU A 417 -1.56 38.06 -11.63
N LEU A 418 -0.24 38.27 -11.66
CA LEU A 418 0.66 37.80 -10.60
C LEU A 418 0.38 38.50 -9.28
N GLY A 419 0.08 39.80 -9.31
CA GLY A 419 -0.34 40.56 -8.14
C GLY A 419 -1.60 39.95 -7.51
N SER A 420 -2.62 39.68 -8.34
CA SER A 420 -3.88 39.06 -7.89
C SER A 420 -3.67 37.65 -7.33
N ILE A 421 -2.83 36.83 -7.96
CA ILE A 421 -2.44 35.52 -7.44
C ILE A 421 -1.72 35.68 -6.09
N ASN A 422 -0.81 36.64 -5.95
CA ASN A 422 -0.07 36.86 -4.72
C ASN A 422 -1.02 37.22 -3.56
N GLU A 423 -1.88 38.21 -3.78
CA GLU A 423 -2.85 38.70 -2.79
C GLU A 423 -3.80 37.59 -2.33
N GLN A 424 -4.31 36.78 -3.26
CA GLN A 424 -5.21 35.67 -2.94
C GLN A 424 -4.52 34.47 -2.27
N ASN A 425 -3.17 34.43 -2.23
CA ASN A 425 -2.39 33.36 -1.62
C ASN A 425 -1.51 33.87 -0.47
N ASN A 426 -2.00 34.84 0.30
CA ASN A 426 -1.34 35.42 1.48
C ASN A 426 0.02 36.06 1.21
N ASN A 427 0.16 36.72 0.06
CA ASN A 427 1.37 37.44 -0.35
C ASN A 427 2.64 36.57 -0.34
N ILE A 428 2.52 35.31 -0.77
CA ILE A 428 3.60 34.32 -0.71
C ILE A 428 4.82 34.67 -1.58
N PHE A 429 4.66 35.53 -2.59
CA PHE A 429 5.74 36.01 -3.45
C PHE A 429 6.62 37.08 -2.78
N ASP A 430 6.19 37.66 -1.65
CA ASP A 430 6.97 38.66 -0.90
C ASP A 430 8.22 38.04 -0.24
N SER A 431 8.31 36.71 -0.22
CA SER A 431 9.46 35.96 0.28
C SER A 431 9.91 34.86 -0.67
N GLY A 432 11.16 34.95 -1.13
CA GLY A 432 11.77 33.97 -2.03
C GLY A 432 11.48 34.20 -3.51
N ASN A 433 11.81 33.22 -4.35
CA ASN A 433 11.61 33.32 -5.79
C ASN A 433 10.15 32.96 -6.15
N PHE A 434 9.42 33.89 -6.75
CA PHE A 434 8.01 33.70 -7.12
C PHE A 434 7.80 32.54 -8.11
N MET A 435 8.76 32.26 -9.00
CA MET A 435 8.70 31.11 -9.92
C MET A 435 8.76 29.77 -9.18
N ASP A 436 9.58 29.69 -8.13
CA ASP A 436 9.63 28.48 -7.30
C ASP A 436 8.31 28.30 -6.55
N LYS A 437 7.70 29.40 -6.07
CA LYS A 437 6.39 29.38 -5.41
C LYS A 437 5.27 28.92 -6.35
N LEU A 438 5.25 29.44 -7.58
CA LEU A 438 4.29 29.01 -8.62
C LEU A 438 4.40 27.52 -8.95
N ASN A 439 5.60 26.94 -8.80
CA ASN A 439 5.86 25.52 -9.09
C ASN A 439 5.77 24.58 -7.88
N GLN A 440 5.58 25.09 -6.66
CA GLN A 440 5.42 24.28 -5.45
C GLN A 440 4.03 23.62 -5.35
N GLY A 441 3.06 24.08 -6.15
CA GLY A 441 1.69 23.59 -6.17
C GLY A 441 0.84 24.10 -4.98
N GLY A 442 -0.48 24.01 -5.11
CA GLY A 442 -1.43 24.39 -4.06
C GLY A 442 -1.84 25.87 -4.04
N LEU A 443 -1.39 26.67 -5.02
CA LEU A 443 -1.87 28.04 -5.22
C LEU A 443 -3.18 28.04 -6.01
N SER A 444 -4.04 29.01 -5.71
CA SER A 444 -5.30 29.17 -6.44
C SER A 444 -5.59 30.62 -6.78
N TYR A 445 -6.34 30.82 -7.85
CA TYR A 445 -6.76 32.13 -8.34
C TYR A 445 -8.25 32.11 -8.66
N THR A 446 -8.98 33.08 -8.15
CA THR A 446 -10.39 33.32 -8.50
C THR A 446 -10.47 34.59 -9.33
N ASN A 447 -11.06 34.49 -10.53
CA ASN A 447 -11.37 35.67 -11.34
C ASN A 447 -12.85 36.01 -11.14
N ASP A 448 -13.14 37.10 -10.42
CA ASP A 448 -14.51 37.56 -10.18
C ASP A 448 -15.18 38.16 -11.43
N GLY A 449 -14.40 38.51 -12.45
CA GLY A 449 -14.89 38.82 -13.80
C GLY A 449 -14.89 37.58 -14.70
N TYR A 450 -15.39 37.73 -15.92
CA TYR A 450 -15.26 36.68 -16.94
C TYR A 450 -13.80 36.50 -17.38
N THR A 451 -13.50 35.34 -17.94
CA THR A 451 -12.20 35.07 -18.58
C THR A 451 -12.42 34.86 -20.07
N SER A 452 -12.21 35.92 -20.86
CA SER A 452 -12.11 35.81 -22.33
C SER A 452 -10.75 35.20 -22.68
N ALA A 453 -10.77 34.03 -23.31
CA ALA A 453 -9.60 33.30 -23.77
C ALA A 453 -9.74 32.95 -25.26
N SER A 454 -8.66 32.50 -25.86
CA SER A 454 -8.59 32.08 -27.26
C SER A 454 -8.38 30.57 -27.34
N TYR A 455 -9.14 29.88 -28.18
CA TYR A 455 -8.93 28.44 -28.41
C TYR A 455 -7.80 28.16 -29.42
N ASP A 456 -7.37 29.16 -30.19
CA ASP A 456 -6.23 29.09 -31.10
C ASP A 456 -5.20 30.18 -30.77
N VAL A 457 -4.13 29.79 -30.07
CA VAL A 457 -3.08 30.70 -29.59
C VAL A 457 -2.53 31.66 -30.66
N LYS A 458 -2.55 31.26 -31.93
CA LYS A 458 -2.01 32.08 -33.04
C LYS A 458 -2.92 33.24 -33.46
N LYS A 459 -4.20 33.19 -33.06
CA LYS A 459 -5.22 34.18 -33.39
C LYS A 459 -5.49 35.17 -32.25
N ASN A 460 -4.75 35.07 -31.15
CA ASN A 460 -4.92 36.01 -30.06
C ASN A 460 -4.33 37.38 -30.42
N VAL A 461 -5.16 38.42 -30.40
CA VAL A 461 -4.76 39.80 -30.73
C VAL A 461 -3.93 40.50 -29.63
N MET A 462 -3.78 39.87 -28.46
CA MET A 462 -3.05 40.37 -27.30
C MET A 462 -1.69 39.68 -27.07
N GLY A 463 -1.11 39.06 -28.10
CA GLY A 463 0.15 38.31 -28.00
C GLY A 463 1.39 39.12 -27.60
N TYR A 464 1.28 40.43 -27.41
CA TYR A 464 2.36 41.31 -26.94
C TYR A 464 2.48 41.39 -25.41
N ARG A 465 1.52 40.84 -24.65
CA ARG A 465 1.51 40.94 -23.19
C ARG A 465 2.49 39.93 -22.56
N PRO A 466 3.11 40.27 -21.41
CA PRO A 466 4.26 39.55 -20.88
C PRO A 466 3.94 38.19 -20.24
N ILE A 467 2.65 37.89 -19.97
CA ILE A 467 2.23 36.64 -19.36
C ILE A 467 1.32 35.89 -20.31
N LYS A 468 1.68 34.64 -20.61
CA LYS A 468 0.86 33.71 -21.38
C LYS A 468 0.29 32.63 -20.46
N THR A 469 -1.01 32.59 -20.36
CA THR A 469 -1.74 31.65 -19.51
C THR A 469 -2.33 30.52 -20.38
N GLU A 470 -1.85 29.29 -20.19
CA GLU A 470 -2.54 28.08 -20.68
C GLU A 470 -3.57 27.65 -19.63
N ILE A 471 -4.84 27.67 -20.00
CA ILE A 471 -5.95 27.27 -19.12
C ILE A 471 -6.48 25.92 -19.59
N LYS A 472 -6.36 24.92 -18.73
CA LYS A 472 -6.98 23.60 -18.88
C LYS A 472 -8.44 23.67 -18.45
N VAL A 473 -9.33 23.38 -19.39
CA VAL A 473 -10.79 23.44 -19.21
C VAL A 473 -11.36 22.03 -19.31
N PRO A 474 -11.77 21.41 -18.18
CA PRO A 474 -12.26 20.04 -18.20
C PRO A 474 -13.55 19.90 -19.00
N LYS A 475 -13.80 18.70 -19.50
CA LYS A 475 -15.05 18.32 -20.17
C LYS A 475 -16.23 18.61 -19.25
N GLY A 476 -17.27 19.22 -19.81
CA GLY A 476 -18.48 19.58 -19.10
C GLY A 476 -18.42 20.94 -18.42
N SER A 477 -17.28 21.64 -18.46
CA SER A 477 -17.18 23.00 -17.93
C SER A 477 -18.08 23.95 -18.73
N HIS A 478 -18.80 24.82 -18.02
CA HIS A 478 -19.61 25.85 -18.64
C HIS A 478 -18.73 26.89 -19.34
N VAL A 479 -19.04 27.16 -20.61
CA VAL A 479 -18.29 28.08 -21.47
C VAL A 479 -19.22 28.66 -22.54
N TYR A 480 -18.84 29.77 -23.16
CA TYR A 480 -19.48 30.22 -24.41
C TYR A 480 -18.44 30.41 -25.51
N LEU A 481 -18.54 29.61 -26.57
CA LEU A 481 -17.77 29.76 -27.79
C LEU A 481 -18.46 30.79 -28.68
N THR A 482 -17.79 31.91 -28.93
CA THR A 482 -18.33 33.03 -29.70
C THR A 482 -18.16 32.78 -31.21
N ASP A 483 -18.79 33.61 -32.03
CA ASP A 483 -18.50 33.69 -33.47
C ASP A 483 -17.45 34.75 -33.81
N ASN A 484 -16.72 35.25 -32.81
CA ASN A 484 -15.55 36.11 -33.00
C ASN A 484 -14.35 35.26 -33.45
N GLU A 485 -14.39 34.80 -34.70
CA GLU A 485 -13.37 33.93 -35.31
C GLU A 485 -12.01 34.60 -35.50
N GLU A 486 -11.98 35.93 -35.49
CA GLU A 486 -10.75 36.74 -35.55
C GLU A 486 -9.91 36.53 -34.30
N GLU A 487 -10.54 36.53 -33.12
CA GLU A 487 -9.86 36.32 -31.84
C GLU A 487 -9.91 34.86 -31.37
N SER A 488 -10.66 34.00 -32.06
CA SER A 488 -10.95 32.63 -31.63
C SER A 488 -11.51 32.59 -30.19
N GLU A 489 -12.42 33.51 -29.87
CA GLU A 489 -12.80 33.79 -28.48
C GLU A 489 -13.72 32.71 -27.89
N ILE A 490 -13.36 32.27 -26.69
CA ILE A 490 -14.14 31.42 -25.79
C ILE A 490 -14.16 32.07 -24.39
N ILE A 491 -15.36 32.22 -23.83
CA ILE A 491 -15.58 32.92 -22.57
C ILE A 491 -15.85 31.90 -21.46
N LEU A 492 -15.07 31.97 -20.39
CA LEU A 492 -15.28 31.23 -19.14
C LEU A 492 -16.11 32.08 -18.15
N PRO A 493 -16.94 31.44 -17.31
CA PRO A 493 -17.84 32.14 -16.39
C PRO A 493 -17.09 33.04 -15.41
N ARG A 494 -17.77 34.09 -14.96
CA ARG A 494 -17.27 34.92 -13.86
C ARG A 494 -17.27 34.14 -12.54
N GLY A 495 -16.34 34.46 -11.66
CA GLY A 495 -16.13 33.73 -10.41
C GLY A 495 -15.43 32.37 -10.58
N THR A 496 -14.87 32.08 -11.77
CA THR A 496 -14.16 30.81 -12.00
C THR A 496 -12.92 30.73 -11.11
N LYS A 497 -12.76 29.57 -10.46
CA LYS A 497 -11.59 29.24 -9.65
C LYS A 497 -10.61 28.38 -10.45
N TYR A 498 -9.35 28.73 -10.35
CA TYR A 498 -8.24 28.10 -11.06
C TYR A 498 -7.21 27.57 -10.06
N ASP A 499 -6.77 26.34 -10.29
CA ASP A 499 -5.58 25.78 -9.66
C ASP A 499 -4.35 26.15 -10.49
N ILE A 500 -3.32 26.72 -9.85
CA ILE A 500 -2.05 26.99 -10.51
C ILE A 500 -1.24 25.69 -10.55
N ILE A 501 -0.97 25.21 -11.76
CA ILE A 501 -0.33 23.90 -11.97
C ILE A 501 1.19 24.05 -12.03
N ASN A 502 1.67 25.02 -12.81
CA ASN A 502 3.09 25.33 -12.94
C ASN A 502 3.28 26.70 -13.62
N ALA A 503 4.51 27.19 -13.58
CA ALA A 503 4.95 28.31 -14.39
C ALA A 503 6.38 28.10 -14.90
N LYS A 504 6.69 28.63 -16.07
CA LYS A 504 8.06 28.65 -16.62
C LYS A 504 8.33 29.97 -17.33
N ILE A 505 9.60 30.30 -17.49
CA ILE A 505 10.05 31.39 -18.35
C ILE A 505 10.46 30.77 -19.68
N ASN A 506 9.97 31.29 -20.80
CA ASN A 506 10.33 30.79 -22.12
C ASN A 506 11.65 31.42 -22.62
N GLU A 507 12.09 31.02 -23.81
CA GLU A 507 13.33 31.50 -24.44
C GLU A 507 13.32 33.01 -24.78
N TYR A 508 12.15 33.66 -24.72
CA TYR A 508 11.94 35.09 -24.97
C TYR A 508 11.74 35.89 -23.67
N GLU A 509 12.06 35.31 -22.51
CA GLU A 509 11.86 35.90 -21.18
C GLU A 509 10.40 36.19 -20.81
N GLU A 510 9.44 35.59 -21.51
CA GLU A 510 8.01 35.69 -21.19
C GLU A 510 7.62 34.62 -20.16
N ILE A 511 6.65 34.95 -19.30
CA ILE A 511 6.16 34.03 -18.28
C ILE A 511 5.01 33.20 -18.85
N GLU A 512 5.17 31.88 -18.92
CA GLU A 512 4.10 30.94 -19.24
C GLU A 512 3.55 30.31 -17.96
N ILE A 513 2.28 30.54 -17.65
CA ILE A 513 1.58 29.96 -16.50
C ILE A 513 0.60 28.90 -17.00
N THR A 514 0.62 27.71 -16.41
CA THR A 514 -0.42 26.70 -16.63
C THR A 514 -1.39 26.69 -15.47
N MET A 515 -2.68 26.86 -15.76
CA MET A 515 -3.76 26.80 -14.79
C MET A 515 -4.79 25.76 -15.20
N GLU A 516 -5.57 25.25 -14.24
CA GLU A 516 -6.69 24.33 -14.49
C GLU A 516 -7.94 24.83 -13.77
N ILE A 517 -9.10 24.77 -14.44
CA ILE A 517 -10.38 25.08 -13.78
C ILE A 517 -10.61 24.06 -12.66
N ARG A 518 -10.79 24.55 -11.44
CA ARG A 518 -11.12 23.71 -10.29
C ARG A 518 -12.56 23.22 -10.45
N LYS A 519 -12.75 21.90 -10.52
CA LYS A 519 -14.08 21.28 -10.49
C LYS A 519 -14.70 21.51 -9.12
N GLU A 520 -15.92 22.07 -9.10
CA GLU A 520 -16.71 22.25 -7.87
C GLU A 520 -17.15 20.92 -7.26
#